data_AF-A0ABD2FUQ7-F1
#
_entry.id   AF-A0ABD2FUQ7-F1
#
_cell.length_a   1.000
_cell.length_b   1.000
_cell.length_c   1.000
_cell.angle_alpha   90.00
_cell.angle_beta   90.00
_cell.angle_gamma   90.00
#
_symmetry.space_group_name_H-M   'P 1'
#
loop_
_entity.id
_entity.type
_entity.pdbx_description
1 polymer ?
#
loop_
_entity_poly.entity_id
_entity_poly.type
_entity_poly.pdbx_seq_one_letter_code
_entity_poly.pdbx_strand_id
1 'polypeptide(L)'
;MKSCKNLKGGLQEVAEQLELERIGPQHQAGSDSLLTGMAFFKMREMFFEDHIDDAKYCGHLYGLGSGSTYVQNGTGNAYEEEANKQQS
;
A
#
# COMPACT_ATOMS: atom_id res chain seq x y z
N MET A 1 5.15 -6.26 -16.70
CA MET A 1 4.51 -5.90 -15.41
C MET A 1 3.71 -7.06 -14.84
N LYS A 2 4.12 -7.59 -13.69
CA LYS A 2 3.30 -8.54 -12.91
C LYS A 2 2.20 -7.75 -12.21
N SER A 3 1.00 -8.29 -12.15
CA SER A 3 -0.13 -7.58 -11.55
C SER A 3 -0.10 -7.72 -10.02
N CYS A 4 -0.29 -6.62 -9.28
CA CYS A 4 -0.41 -6.60 -7.81
C CYS A 4 -1.70 -7.27 -7.28
N LYS A 5 -2.34 -8.17 -8.04
CA LYS A 5 -3.66 -8.76 -7.75
C LYS A 5 -3.75 -9.44 -6.39
N ASN A 6 -2.61 -9.88 -5.85
CA ASN A 6 -2.54 -10.58 -4.59
C ASN A 6 -2.24 -9.64 -3.41
N LEU A 7 -1.78 -8.41 -3.67
CA LEU A 7 -1.51 -7.40 -2.65
C LEU A 7 -2.81 -6.68 -2.28
N LYS A 8 -3.26 -6.87 -1.05
CA LYS A 8 -4.48 -6.26 -0.50
C LYS A 8 -4.35 -6.06 1.01
N GLY A 9 -5.14 -5.14 1.55
CA GLY A 9 -5.17 -4.83 2.98
C GLY A 9 -4.42 -3.56 3.34
N GLY A 10 -4.26 -3.32 4.64
CA GLY A 10 -3.51 -2.18 5.18
C GLY A 10 -1.98 -2.35 5.08
N LEU A 11 -1.23 -1.34 5.53
CA LEU A 11 0.24 -1.32 5.44
C LEU A 11 0.90 -2.56 6.05
N GLN A 12 0.40 -3.03 7.19
CA GLN A 12 0.95 -4.21 7.87
C GLN A 12 0.73 -5.51 7.07
N GLU A 13 -0.48 -5.72 6.54
CA GLU A 13 -0.81 -6.91 5.75
C GLU A 13 0.01 -6.96 4.44
N VAL A 14 0.21 -5.80 3.81
CA VAL A 14 1.04 -5.70 2.60
C VAL A 14 2.51 -5.96 2.91
N ALA A 15 3.03 -5.47 4.04
CA ALA A 15 4.41 -5.76 4.46
C ALA A 15 4.64 -7.26 4.68
N GLU A 16 3.68 -7.97 5.29
CA GLU A 16 3.75 -9.42 5.48
C GLU A 16 3.74 -10.17 4.14
N GLN A 17 2.89 -9.77 3.20
CA GLN A 17 2.82 -10.36 1.86
C GLN A 17 4.08 -10.11 1.01
N LEU A 18 4.81 -9.03 1.32
CA LEU A 18 6.09 -8.68 0.70
C LEU A 18 7.30 -9.21 1.48
N GLU A 19 7.08 -9.94 2.56
CA GLU A 19 8.11 -10.50 3.45
C GLU A 19 9.05 -9.41 4.01
N LEU A 20 8.50 -8.28 4.42
CA LEU A 20 9.23 -7.14 4.97
C LEU A 20 9.20 -7.13 6.50
N GLU A 21 10.37 -6.92 7.10
CA GLU A 21 10.50 -6.79 8.56
C GLU A 21 10.32 -5.33 8.99
N ARG A 22 9.42 -5.09 9.94
CA ARG A 22 9.20 -3.76 10.53
C ARG A 22 10.31 -3.40 11.50
N ILE A 23 10.79 -2.16 11.41
CA ILE A 23 11.70 -1.56 12.39
C ILE A 23 10.96 -0.46 13.17
N GLY A 24 10.94 -0.60 14.50
CA GLY A 24 10.23 0.30 15.40
C GLY A 24 8.75 -0.08 15.66
N PRO A 25 8.07 0.69 16.51
CA PRO A 25 6.70 0.40 16.95
C PRO A 25 5.66 0.67 15.85
N GLN A 26 4.70 -0.26 15.70
CA GLN A 26 3.53 -0.10 14.81
C GLN A 26 2.67 1.10 15.23
N HIS A 27 2.02 1.77 14.27
CA HIS A 27 1.19 2.97 14.47
C HIS A 27 1.96 4.18 15.00
N GLN A 28 3.23 4.29 14.61
CA GLN A 28 4.02 5.50 14.79
C GLN A 28 4.54 5.94 13.43
N ALA A 29 4.35 7.22 13.12
CA ALA A 29 4.70 7.81 11.83
C ALA A 29 6.15 7.50 11.39
N GLY A 30 7.10 7.43 12.32
CA GLY A 30 8.48 7.05 12.02
C GLY A 30 8.62 5.61 11.51
N SER A 31 8.06 4.63 12.23
CA SER A 31 8.12 3.23 11.82
C SER A 31 7.31 2.98 10.55
N ASP A 32 6.13 3.59 10.44
CA ASP A 32 5.23 3.38 9.31
C ASP A 32 5.78 4.03 8.03
N SER A 33 6.44 5.19 8.12
CA SER A 33 7.09 5.81 6.96
C SER A 33 8.28 4.99 6.44
N LEU A 34 9.07 4.40 7.34
CA LEU A 34 10.15 3.49 6.95
C LEU A 34 9.60 2.23 6.27
N LEU A 35 8.58 1.60 6.84
CA LEU A 35 7.94 0.42 6.27
C LEU A 35 7.28 0.72 4.92
N THR A 36 6.66 1.89 4.79
CA THR A 36 6.08 2.38 3.51
C THR A 36 7.15 2.51 2.44
N GLY A 37 8.31 3.08 2.77
CA GLY A 37 9.44 3.18 1.84
C GLY A 37 9.94 1.81 1.39
N MET A 38 10.12 0.88 2.34
CA MET A 38 10.53 -0.50 2.04
C MET A 38 9.53 -1.20 1.11
N ALA A 39 8.23 -1.08 1.42
CA ALA A 39 7.15 -1.64 0.59
C ALA A 39 7.17 -1.06 -0.83
N PHE A 40 7.30 0.25 -0.97
CA PHE A 40 7.36 0.92 -2.27
C PHE A 40 8.49 0.37 -3.15
N PHE A 41 9.74 0.34 -2.64
CA PHE A 41 10.88 -0.13 -3.43
C PHE A 41 10.80 -1.62 -3.75
N LYS A 42 10.32 -2.44 -2.80
CA LYS A 42 10.11 -3.87 -3.03
C LYS A 42 9.05 -4.12 -4.11
N MET A 43 7.95 -3.38 -4.06
CA MET A 43 6.90 -3.45 -5.09
C MET A 43 7.43 -3.00 -6.45
N ARG A 44 8.20 -1.91 -6.49
CA ARG A 44 8.81 -1.38 -7.71
C ARG A 44 9.67 -2.42 -8.42
N GLU A 45 10.53 -3.11 -7.67
CA GLU A 45 11.37 -4.20 -8.18
C GLU A 45 10.51 -5.38 -8.69
N MET A 46 9.57 -5.87 -7.87
CA MET A 46 8.84 -7.12 -8.15
C MET A 46 7.78 -7.01 -9.25
N PHE A 47 7.10 -5.86 -9.35
CA PHE A 47 5.90 -5.70 -10.18
C PHE A 47 6.06 -4.67 -11.32
N PHE A 48 6.97 -3.71 -11.16
CA PHE A 48 7.11 -2.56 -12.05
C PHE A 48 8.44 -2.53 -12.80
N GLU A 49 9.26 -3.58 -12.75
CA GLU A 49 10.52 -3.66 -13.52
C GLU A 49 11.44 -2.45 -13.22
N ASP A 50 11.49 -2.05 -11.95
CA ASP A 50 12.23 -0.89 -11.44
C ASP A 50 11.81 0.49 -11.98
N HIS A 51 10.71 0.58 -12.73
CA HIS A 51 10.22 1.83 -13.34
C HIS A 51 8.72 2.06 -13.12
N ILE A 52 8.35 3.21 -12.54
CA ILE A 52 6.94 3.61 -12.38
C ILE A 52 6.58 4.63 -13.45
N ASP A 53 5.44 4.43 -14.11
CA ASP A 53 4.90 5.37 -15.10
C ASP A 53 4.20 6.56 -14.40
N ASP A 54 4.84 7.72 -14.43
CA ASP A 54 4.33 8.95 -13.81
C ASP A 54 2.98 9.38 -14.37
N ALA A 55 2.75 9.22 -15.68
CA ALA A 55 1.49 9.61 -16.30
C ALA A 55 0.31 8.80 -15.76
N LYS A 56 0.58 7.58 -15.27
CA LYS A 56 -0.42 6.66 -14.75
C LYS A 56 -0.60 6.73 -13.23
N TYR A 57 0.49 6.92 -12.48
CA TYR A 57 0.47 6.73 -11.02
C TYR A 57 0.77 8.01 -10.22
N CYS A 58 1.44 9.00 -10.81
CA CYS A 58 1.82 10.21 -10.08
C CYS A 58 0.57 11.01 -9.68
N GLY A 59 0.57 11.55 -8.47
CA GLY A 59 -0.50 12.42 -7.95
C GLY A 59 -1.84 11.75 -7.62
N HIS A 60 -1.95 10.43 -7.78
CA HIS A 60 -3.19 9.71 -7.47
C HIS A 60 -3.23 9.31 -5.98
N LEU A 61 -4.23 9.80 -5.27
CA LEU A 61 -4.48 9.46 -3.86
C LEU A 61 -5.60 8.42 -3.77
N TYR A 62 -5.38 7.37 -2.97
CA TYR A 62 -6.38 6.33 -2.77
C TYR A 62 -7.68 6.91 -2.17
N GLY A 63 -8.83 6.51 -2.72
CA GLY A 63 -10.14 6.99 -2.28
C GLY A 63 -10.50 8.43 -2.68
N LEU A 64 -9.68 9.12 -3.48
CA LEU A 64 -9.91 10.51 -3.91
C LEU A 64 -9.76 10.69 -5.43
N GLY A 65 -10.65 11.50 -6.04
CA GLY A 65 -10.54 11.94 -7.44
C GLY A 65 -11.59 11.35 -8.41
N SER A 66 -11.98 12.16 -9.40
CA SER A 66 -13.03 11.87 -10.40
C SER A 66 -12.58 11.00 -11.61
N GLY A 67 -11.38 10.42 -11.56
CA GLY A 67 -10.77 9.67 -12.67
C GLY A 67 -10.82 8.14 -12.53
N SER A 68 -11.55 7.60 -11.55
CA SER A 68 -11.52 6.17 -11.25
C SER A 68 -12.33 5.34 -12.24
N THR A 69 -11.72 4.94 -13.36
CA THR A 69 -12.18 3.80 -14.18
C THR A 69 -11.71 2.45 -13.63
N TYR A 70 -11.01 2.42 -12.50
CA TYR A 70 -10.62 1.18 -11.84
C TYR A 70 -11.58 0.86 -10.70
N VAL A 71 -12.61 0.08 -11.03
CA VAL A 71 -13.46 -0.61 -10.07
C VAL A 71 -12.58 -1.53 -9.22
N GLN A 72 -12.47 -1.25 -7.92
CA GLN A 72 -11.89 -2.18 -6.95
C GLN A 72 -12.97 -2.64 -5.97
N ASN A 73 -12.96 -3.95 -5.70
CA ASN A 73 -13.86 -4.68 -4.80
C ASN A 73 -13.56 -4.41 -3.31
N GLY A 74 -13.49 -3.15 -2.91
CA GLY A 74 -13.28 -2.71 -1.54
C GLY A 74 -14.01 -1.40 -1.28
N THR A 75 -14.23 -1.06 -0.01
CA THR A 75 -14.71 0.26 0.40
C THR A 75 -13.67 1.29 -0.04
N GLY A 76 -13.91 1.96 -1.18
CA GLY A 76 -13.02 2.96 -1.79
C GLY A 76 -12.97 4.26 -1.00
N ASN A 77 -12.69 4.16 0.30
CA ASN A 77 -12.71 5.23 1.25
C ASN A 77 -11.32 5.90 1.32
N ALA A 78 -11.31 7.23 1.44
CA ALA A 78 -10.07 8.01 1.56
C ALA A 78 -9.39 7.90 2.94
N TYR A 79 -10.11 7.40 3.94
CA TYR A 79 -9.60 7.24 5.29
C TYR A 79 -9.08 5.83 5.51
N GLU A 80 -7.90 5.71 6.12
CA GLU A 80 -7.32 4.44 6.51
C GLU A 80 -8.04 3.91 7.75
N GLU A 81 -8.83 2.84 7.60
CA GLU A 81 -9.48 2.15 8.71
C GLU A 81 -8.52 1.14 9.35
N GLU A 82 -8.46 1.15 10.68
CA GLU A 82 -7.79 0.10 11.43
C GLU A 82 -8.59 -1.20 11.34
N ALA A 83 -7.95 -2.28 10.90
CA ALA A 83 -8.54 -3.62 10.98
C ALA A 83 -8.76 -3.96 12.47
N ASN A 84 -10.04 -4.04 12.86
CA ASN A 84 -10.56 -4.20 14.22
C ASN A 84 -9.66 -5.07 15.13
N LYS A 85 -8.78 -4.43 15.92
CA LYS A 85 -8.03 -5.11 16.97
C LYS A 85 -9.00 -5.43 18.10
N GLN A 86 -9.44 -6.68 18.21
CA GLN A 86 -10.09 -7.18 19.41
C GLN A 86 -9.13 -6.94 20.58
N GLN A 87 -9.45 -5.93 21.38
CA GLN A 87 -8.78 -5.64 22.65
C GLN A 87 -8.85 -6.91 23.51
N SER A 88 -7.67 -7.41 23.91
CA SER A 88 -7.54 -8.39 24.98
C SER A 88 -7.58 -7.67 26.33
#